data_AF-A0A392NGS1-F1
#
_entry.id   AF-A0A392NGS1-F1
#
_cell.length_a   1.000
_cell.length_b   1.000
_cell.length_c   1.000
_cell.angle_alpha   90.00
_cell.angle_beta   90.00
_cell.angle_gamma   90.00
#
_symmetry.space_group_name_H-M   'P 1'
#
loop_
_entity.id
_entity.type
_entity.pdbx_description
1 polymer ?
#
loop_
_entity_poly.entity_id
_entity_poly.type
_entity_poly.pdbx_seq_one_letter_code
_entity_poly.pdbx_strand_id
1 'polypeptide(L)'
;WVEHDPIEILESVKVCMTKAIDKATTNGFQVDKGLKAIGLTNQRETTLVWSKSTGSPLHHALVWMDVRTASICRSSFFSLSFPELMDD
;
A
#
# COMPACT_ATOMS: atom_id res chain seq x y z
N TRP A 1 4.62 -15.73 0.04
CA TRP A 1 3.55 -14.94 -0.56
C TRP A 1 2.86 -14.22 0.59
N VAL A 2 2.77 -12.90 0.51
CA VAL A 2 2.19 -12.02 1.53
C VAL A 2 1.34 -10.99 0.80
N GLU A 3 0.04 -11.00 1.06
CA GLU A 3 -0.95 -10.14 0.40
C GLU A 3 -1.89 -9.53 1.41
N HIS A 4 -2.41 -8.34 1.12
CA HIS A 4 -3.48 -7.71 1.89
C HIS A 4 -4.63 -7.30 0.97
N ASP A 5 -5.86 -7.40 1.45
CA ASP A 5 -7.03 -6.81 0.77
C ASP A 5 -6.96 -5.26 0.89
N PRO A 6 -6.91 -4.52 -0.24
CA PRO A 6 -6.95 -3.06 -0.23
C PRO A 6 -8.14 -2.44 0.47
N ILE A 7 -9.31 -3.09 0.39
CA ILE A 7 -10.53 -2.59 1.03
C ILE A 7 -10.40 -2.73 2.55
N GLU A 8 -9.84 -3.84 3.04
CA GLU A 8 -9.58 -4.03 4.46
C GLU A 8 -8.60 -2.96 5.00
N ILE A 9 -7.54 -2.64 4.26
CA ILE A 9 -6.62 -1.54 4.62
C ILE A 9 -7.40 -0.23 4.74
N LEU A 10 -8.21 0.12 3.73
CA LEU A 10 -8.97 1.36 3.73
C LEU A 10 -9.98 1.45 4.89
N GLU A 11 -10.72 0.36 5.14
CA GLU A 11 -11.68 0.30 6.24
C GLU A 11 -11.00 0.39 7.60
N SER A 12 -9.83 -0.25 7.77
CA SER A 12 -9.05 -0.13 9.01
C SER A 12 -8.64 1.31 9.30
N VAL A 13 -8.24 2.07 8.27
CA VAL A 13 -7.89 3.49 8.39
C VAL A 13 -9.12 4.33 8.76
N LYS A 14 -10.27 4.09 8.10
CA LYS A 14 -11.53 4.78 8.42
C LYS A 14 -11.95 4.55 9.87
N VAL A 15 -11.90 3.30 10.34
CA VAL A 15 -12.24 2.95 11.73
C VAL A 15 -11.32 3.66 12.72
N CYS A 16 -10.00 3.71 12.44
CA CYS A 16 -9.05 4.43 13.27
C CYS A 16 -9.33 5.93 13.30
N MET A 17 -9.63 6.54 12.15
CA MET A 17 -9.95 7.96 12.04
C MET A 17 -11.22 8.31 12.84
N THR A 18 -12.30 7.55 12.67
CA THR A 18 -13.56 7.78 13.41
C THR A 18 -13.32 7.72 14.91
N LYS A 19 -12.67 6.66 15.41
CA LYS A 19 -12.37 6.51 16.84
C LYS A 19 -11.48 7.63 17.38
N ALA A 20 -10.52 8.11 16.59
CA ALA A 20 -9.66 9.23 16.97
C ALA A 20 -10.44 10.54 17.08
N ILE A 21 -11.35 10.82 16.14
CA ILE A 21 -12.22 12.00 16.15
C ILE A 21 -13.17 11.95 17.34
N ASP A 22 -13.81 10.80 17.60
CA ASP A 22 -14.74 10.62 18.73
C ASP A 22 -14.03 10.87 20.07
N LYS A 23 -12.83 10.31 20.22
CA LYS A 23 -12.01 10.51 21.43
C LYS A 23 -11.58 11.96 21.59
N ALA A 24 -11.14 12.62 20.52
CA ALA A 24 -10.75 14.03 20.57
C ALA A 24 -11.94 14.94 20.90
N THR A 25 -13.10 14.68 20.30
CA THR A 25 -14.34 15.44 20.57
C THR A 25 -14.79 15.27 22.02
N THR A 26 -14.76 14.03 22.53
CA THR A 26 -15.07 13.73 23.95
C THR A 26 -14.14 14.45 24.91
N ASN A 27 -12.88 14.68 24.50
CA ASN A 27 -11.88 15.44 25.27
C ASN A 27 -11.99 16.97 25.09
N GLY A 28 -13.03 17.47 24.41
CA GLY A 28 -13.29 18.90 24.25
C GLY A 28 -12.56 19.59 23.09
N PHE A 29 -11.86 18.83 22.23
CA PHE A 29 -11.22 19.40 21.03
C PHE A 29 -12.25 19.68 19.93
N GLN A 30 -12.20 20.87 19.33
CA GLN A 30 -13.01 21.23 18.15
C GLN A 30 -12.33 20.71 16.88
N VAL A 31 -12.47 19.42 16.60
CA VAL A 31 -11.78 18.78 15.46
C VAL A 31 -12.26 19.33 14.12
N ASP A 32 -13.56 19.62 14.00
CA ASP A 32 -14.22 20.20 12.82
C ASP A 32 -13.62 21.55 12.37
N LYS A 33 -13.23 22.41 13.31
CA LYS A 33 -12.66 23.74 13.05
C LYS A 33 -11.13 23.79 13.20
N GLY A 34 -10.59 22.88 14.00
CA GLY A 34 -9.18 22.87 14.43
C GLY A 34 -8.26 22.05 13.53
N LEU A 35 -8.75 21.02 12.83
CA LEU A 35 -7.92 20.15 12.01
C LEU A 35 -7.45 20.90 10.75
N LYS A 36 -6.15 21.14 10.63
CA LYS A 36 -5.56 21.87 9.48
C LYS A 36 -5.02 20.97 8.38
N ALA A 37 -4.57 19.77 8.73
CA ALA A 37 -3.94 18.84 7.79
C ALA A 37 -4.02 17.41 8.32
N ILE A 38 -3.82 16.44 7.41
CA ILE A 38 -3.67 15.02 7.71
C ILE A 38 -2.34 14.57 7.13
N GLY A 39 -1.50 13.97 7.96
CA GLY A 39 -0.28 13.29 7.53
C GLY A 39 -0.60 11.86 7.13
N LEU A 40 0.00 11.40 6.03
CA LEU A 40 -0.09 10.01 5.59
C LEU A 40 1.30 9.39 5.67
N THR A 41 1.36 8.19 6.24
CA THR A 41 2.54 7.33 6.24
C THR A 41 2.09 5.91 5.95
N ASN A 42 2.91 5.16 5.23
CA ASN A 42 2.57 3.82 4.76
C ASN A 42 3.76 2.87 4.84
N GLN A 43 3.48 1.58 4.88
CA GLN A 43 4.49 0.58 4.54
C GLN A 43 4.93 0.81 3.09
N ARG A 44 6.24 0.98 2.88
CA ARG A 44 6.79 1.24 1.55
C ARG A 44 6.75 -0.03 0.69
N GLU A 45 7.02 0.12 -0.60
CA GLU A 45 7.10 -0.93 -1.64
C GLU A 45 5.83 -1.76 -1.94
N THR A 46 4.89 -1.84 -0.99
CA THR A 46 3.61 -2.55 -1.17
C THR A 46 2.87 -2.00 -2.38
N THR A 47 2.56 -2.85 -3.34
CA THR A 47 2.06 -2.46 -4.66
C THR A 47 0.60 -2.88 -4.83
N LEU A 48 -0.22 -1.94 -5.32
CA LEU A 48 -1.66 -2.11 -5.52
C LEU A 48 -2.01 -1.76 -6.97
N VAL A 49 -2.92 -2.54 -7.56
CA VAL A 49 -3.45 -2.29 -8.91
C VAL A 49 -4.97 -2.12 -8.84
N TRP A 50 -5.48 -1.09 -9.51
CA TRP A 50 -6.91 -0.75 -9.50
C TRP A 50 -7.40 -0.33 -10.88
N SER A 51 -8.71 -0.44 -11.08
CA SER A 51 -9.37 0.07 -12.27
C SER A 51 -9.48 1.59 -12.22
N LYS A 52 -8.96 2.29 -13.23
CA LYS A 52 -9.08 3.75 -13.32
C LYS A 52 -10.54 4.23 -13.40
N SER A 53 -11.43 3.46 -14.05
CA SER A 53 -12.82 3.88 -14.25
C SER A 53 -13.67 3.69 -12.99
N THR A 54 -13.44 2.63 -12.22
CA THR A 54 -14.27 2.30 -11.05
C THR A 54 -13.60 2.63 -9.71
N GLY A 55 -12.28 2.81 -9.69
CA GLY A 55 -11.48 2.90 -8.46
C GLY A 55 -11.35 1.57 -7.71
N SER A 56 -11.93 0.49 -8.22
CA SER A 56 -11.96 -0.80 -7.54
C SER A 56 -10.61 -1.52 -7.66
N PRO A 57 -10.15 -2.19 -6.59
CA PRO A 57 -8.98 -3.06 -6.67
C PRO A 57 -9.18 -4.16 -7.71
N LEU A 58 -8.15 -4.43 -8.51
CA LEU A 58 -8.14 -5.54 -9.47
C LEU A 58 -7.51 -6.81 -8.88
N HIS A 59 -6.69 -6.65 -7.84
CA HIS A 59 -6.04 -7.73 -7.10
C HIS A 59 -5.76 -7.28 -5.66
N HIS A 60 -5.49 -8.23 -4.76
CA HIS A 60 -4.89 -7.92 -3.47
C HIS A 60 -3.54 -7.20 -3.62
N ALA A 61 -3.23 -6.32 -2.67
CA ALA A 61 -1.95 -5.64 -2.63
C ALA A 61 -0.82 -6.62 -2.33
N LEU A 62 0.25 -6.58 -3.12
CA LEU A 62 1.45 -7.38 -2.90
C LEU A 62 2.32 -6.66 -1.86
N VAL A 63 2.50 -7.28 -0.69
CA VAL A 63 3.22 -6.68 0.43
C VAL A 63 4.72 -6.73 0.17
N TRP A 64 5.46 -5.76 0.71
CA TRP A 64 6.92 -5.63 0.53
C TRP A 64 7.75 -6.86 0.91
N MET A 65 7.24 -7.72 1.81
CA MET A 65 7.88 -8.99 2.19
C MET A 65 7.62 -10.13 1.20
N ASP A 66 6.82 -9.90 0.16
CA ASP A 66 6.48 -10.93 -0.81
C ASP A 66 7.69 -11.31 -1.68
N VAL A 67 8.00 -12.61 -1.72
CA VAL A 67 9.15 -13.17 -2.44
C VAL A 67 8.79 -13.83 -3.78
N ARG A 68 7.54 -13.74 -4.26
CA ARG A 68 7.10 -14.39 -5.51
C ARG A 68 7.84 -13.88 -6.74
N THR A 69 8.38 -12.67 -6.68
CA THR A 69 9.13 -12.02 -7.76
C THR A 69 10.61 -12.44 -7.80
N ALA A 70 11.06 -13.35 -6.93
CA ALA A 70 12.47 -13.76 -6.84
C ALA A 70 13.05 -14.29 -8.16
N SER A 71 12.27 -15.03 -8.96
CA SER A 71 12.70 -15.52 -10.28
C SER A 71 12.90 -14.38 -11.26
N ILE A 72 11.99 -13.40 -11.27
CA ILE A 72 12.05 -12.19 -12.11
C ILE A 72 13.26 -11.35 -11.73
N CYS A 73 13.51 -11.14 -10.44
CA CYS A 73 14.70 -10.43 -9.97
C CYS A 73 15.99 -11.11 -10.44
N ARG A 74 16.02 -12.45 -10.39
CA ARG A 74 17.17 -13.25 -10.83
C ARG A 74 17.39 -13.14 -12.34
N SER A 75 16.33 -13.21 -13.15
CA SER A 75 16.45 -13.07 -14.61
C SER A 75 16.89 -11.66 -15.01
N SER A 76 16.32 -10.63 -14.38
CA SER A 76 16.68 -9.23 -14.68
C SER A 76 18.12 -8.92 -14.29
N PHE A 77 18.62 -9.48 -13.17
CA PHE A 77 20.02 -9.34 -12.78
C PHE A 77 20.97 -9.92 -13.81
N PHE A 78 20.65 -11.10 -14.35
CA PHE A 78 21.47 -11.76 -15.37
C PHE A 78 21.50 -10.95 -16.68
N SER A 79 20.34 -10.47 -17.14
CA SER A 79 20.21 -9.66 -18.35
C SER A 79 20.96 -8.31 -18.26
N LEU A 80 20.95 -7.66 -17.09
CA LEU A 80 21.64 -6.36 -16.91
C LEU A 80 23.14 -6.49 -16.67
N SER A 81 23.60 -7.60 -16.09
CA SER A 81 25.01 -7.76 -15.68
C SER A 81 25.86 -8.49 -16.72
N PHE A 82 25.24 -9.33 -17.54
CA PHE A 82 25.93 -10.14 -18.56
C PHE A 82 25.12 -10.21 -19.86
N PRO A 83 24.98 -9.10 -20.60
CA PRO A 83 24.23 -9.08 -21.86
C PRO A 83 24.84 -9.99 -22.94
N GLU A 84 26.15 -10.28 -22.90
CA GLU A 84 26.86 -11.12 -23.88
C GLU A 84 26.69 -12.64 -23.66
N LEU A 85 26.14 -13.08 -22.53
CA LEU A 85 25.93 -14.51 -22.22
C LEU A 85 24.52 -15.01 -22.60
N MET A 86 23.81 -14.26 -23.44
CA MET A 86 22.44 -14.57 -23.83
C MET A 86 22.32 -15.09 -25.28
N ASP A 87 23.42 -15.05 -26.04
CA ASP A 87 23.54 -15.61 -27.39
C ASP A 87 24.36 -16.93 -27.34
N ASP A 88 23.81 -17.99 -26.75
CA ASP A 88 24.19 -19.40 -26.97
C ASP A 88 23.08 -20.35 -26.47
#